data_AF-A0A3D3GGP8-F1
#
_entry.id   AF-A0A3D3GGP8-F1
#
_cell.length_a   1.000
_cell.length_b   1.000
_cell.length_c   1.000
_cell.angle_alpha   90.00
_cell.angle_beta   90.00
_cell.angle_gamma   90.00
#
_symmetry.space_group_name_H-M   'P 1'
#
loop_
_entity.id
_entity.type
_entity.pdbx_description
1 polymer ?
#
loop_
_entity_poly.entity_id
_entity_poly.type
_entity_poly.pdbx_seq_one_letter_code
_entity_poly.pdbx_strand_id
1 'polypeptide(L)'
;MDPLTRRFRREFKTLRIMTAIYCTRVHRAGSVSESGSLCAPCTAFLDYARHRLEKCPYGEAKPACSECPIHCYGNTERAQAKAIMRFSGPGMLLRHPVLAVMHFWDIWRASSRIQKFKKRPKIEE
;
A
#
# COMPACT_ATOMS: atom_id res chain seq x y z
N MET A 1 7.66 19.65 3.06
CA MET A 1 7.88 19.12 1.69
C MET A 1 7.78 17.61 1.78
N ASP A 2 6.87 16.98 1.03
CA ASP A 2 6.64 15.53 1.10
C ASP A 2 7.74 14.81 0.27
N PRO A 3 8.64 14.02 0.88
CA PRO A 3 9.80 13.42 0.21
C PRO A 3 9.41 12.27 -0.74
N LEU A 4 8.12 11.94 -0.83
CA LEU A 4 7.64 10.86 -1.68
C LEU A 4 7.60 11.27 -3.16
N THR A 5 8.19 10.41 -4.00
CA THR A 5 8.11 10.48 -5.47
C THR A 5 6.66 10.45 -5.97
N ARG A 6 6.40 10.91 -7.20
CA ARG A 6 5.03 10.98 -7.76
C ARG A 6 4.33 9.61 -7.74
N ARG A 7 5.06 8.52 -7.98
CA ARG A 7 4.54 7.15 -7.94
C ARG A 7 4.18 6.74 -6.50
N PHE A 8 5.07 6.92 -5.53
CA PHE A 8 4.79 6.59 -4.14
C PHE A 8 3.68 7.43 -3.53
N ARG A 9 3.52 8.68 -3.93
CA ARG A 9 2.38 9.51 -3.52
C ARG A 9 1.05 8.91 -3.98
N ARG A 10 0.99 8.33 -5.18
CA ARG A 10 -0.21 7.63 -5.69
C ARG A 10 -0.46 6.35 -4.90
N GLU A 11 0.56 5.52 -4.71
CA GLU A 11 0.45 4.27 -3.95
C GLU A 11 0.00 4.53 -2.49
N PHE A 12 0.61 5.53 -1.83
CA PHE A 12 0.25 5.93 -0.48
C PHE A 12 -1.16 6.53 -0.40
N LYS A 13 -1.58 7.31 -1.40
CA LYS A 13 -2.95 7.85 -1.48
C LYS A 13 -3.97 6.72 -1.62
N THR A 14 -3.70 5.73 -2.47
CA THR A 14 -4.53 4.51 -2.61
C THR A 14 -4.62 3.78 -1.28
N LEU A 15 -3.49 3.54 -0.62
CA LEU A 15 -3.46 2.88 0.70
C LEU A 15 -4.26 3.66 1.75
N ARG A 16 -4.12 4.99 1.80
CA ARG A 16 -4.88 5.87 2.71
C ARG A 16 -6.39 5.75 2.50
N ILE A 17 -6.85 5.74 1.24
CA ILE A 17 -8.27 5.57 0.91
C ILE A 17 -8.76 4.19 1.34
N MET A 18 -7.99 3.14 1.09
CA MET A 18 -8.34 1.78 1.52
C MET A 18 -8.42 1.68 3.04
N THR A 19 -7.44 2.22 3.76
CA THR A 19 -7.46 2.26 5.23
C THR A 19 -8.65 3.04 5.77
N ALA A 20 -9.06 4.13 5.13
CA ALA A 20 -10.28 4.87 5.51
C ALA A 20 -11.56 4.04 5.33
N ILE A 21 -11.68 3.30 4.22
CA ILE A 21 -12.80 2.40 3.97
C ILE A 21 -12.83 1.27 5.02
N TYR A 22 -11.67 0.67 5.31
CA TYR A 22 -11.53 -0.35 6.33
C TYR A 22 -11.93 0.18 7.71
N CYS A 23 -11.39 1.34 8.10
CA CYS A 23 -11.66 2.02 9.36
C CYS A 23 -13.16 2.24 9.58
N THR A 24 -13.83 2.87 8.62
CA THR A 24 -15.26 3.20 8.73
C THR A 24 -16.18 1.99 8.81
N ARG A 25 -15.81 0.86 8.19
CA ARG A 25 -16.67 -0.33 8.10
C ARG A 25 -16.37 -1.39 9.15
N VAL A 26 -15.11 -1.58 9.52
CA VAL A 26 -14.69 -2.58 10.52
C VAL A 26 -14.76 -2.02 11.93
N HIS A 27 -14.38 -0.75 12.11
CA HIS A 27 -14.41 -0.06 13.40
C HIS A 27 -15.65 0.86 13.52
N ARG A 28 -16.82 0.42 13.03
CA ARG A 28 -18.08 1.20 12.91
C ARG A 28 -18.44 1.98 14.20
N ALA A 29 -18.90 3.22 13.99
CA ALA A 29 -19.41 4.22 14.95
C ALA A 29 -18.39 4.70 16.01
N GLY A 30 -17.60 5.73 15.68
CA GLY A 30 -16.78 6.48 16.66
C GLY A 30 -15.28 6.58 16.34
N SER A 31 -14.82 5.88 15.29
CA SER A 31 -13.39 5.79 14.97
C SER A 31 -12.91 6.77 13.90
N VAL A 32 -13.84 7.49 13.25
CA VAL A 32 -13.52 8.76 12.62
C VAL A 32 -13.84 9.81 13.68
N SER A 33 -12.83 10.48 14.25
CA SER A 33 -13.07 11.61 15.17
C SER A 33 -14.03 12.60 14.49
N GLU A 34 -14.82 13.36 15.25
CA GLU A 34 -15.69 14.44 14.73
C GLU A 34 -14.96 15.38 13.73
N SER A 35 -13.63 15.42 13.77
CA SER A 35 -12.74 16.12 12.83
C SER A 35 -12.49 15.43 11.48
N GLY A 36 -13.06 14.26 11.19
CA GLY A 36 -12.82 13.50 9.95
C GLY A 36 -11.51 12.69 9.93
N SER A 37 -10.83 12.53 11.07
CA SER A 37 -9.53 11.85 11.19
C SER A 37 -9.66 10.36 11.50
N LEU A 38 -8.75 9.54 10.95
CA LEU A 38 -8.72 8.08 11.09
C LEU A 38 -8.48 7.63 12.54
N CYS A 39 -8.91 6.40 12.84
CA CYS A 39 -8.70 5.77 14.13
C CYS A 39 -7.22 5.67 14.51
N ALA A 40 -6.85 5.76 15.79
CA ALA A 40 -5.45 5.67 16.24
C ALA A 40 -4.66 4.48 15.63
N PRO A 41 -5.17 3.22 15.62
CA PRO A 41 -4.45 2.11 15.00
C PRO A 41 -4.39 2.20 13.46
N CYS A 42 -5.37 2.85 12.84
CA CYS A 42 -5.40 3.11 11.39
C CYS A 42 -4.36 4.15 10.99
N THR A 43 -4.20 5.20 11.80
CA THR A 43 -3.21 6.26 11.62
C THR A 43 -1.80 5.72 11.84
N ALA A 44 -1.57 4.95 12.90
CA ALA A 44 -0.28 4.31 13.17
C ALA A 44 0.17 3.39 12.02
N PHE A 45 -0.76 2.63 11.42
CA PHE A 45 -0.46 1.82 10.24
C PHE A 45 -0.04 2.66 9.03
N LEU A 46 -0.69 3.80 8.79
CA LEU A 46 -0.33 4.69 7.68
C LEU A 46 1.01 5.37 7.90
N ASP A 47 1.30 5.82 9.11
CA ASP A 47 2.61 6.41 9.43
C ASP A 47 3.73 5.38 9.27
N TYR A 48 3.49 4.15 9.70
CA TYR A 48 4.40 3.04 9.45
C TYR A 48 4.63 2.79 7.94
N ALA A 49 3.54 2.70 7.17
CA ALA A 49 3.61 2.48 5.74
C ALA A 49 4.34 3.62 5.01
N ARG A 50 4.12 4.87 5.44
CA ARG A 50 4.80 6.06 4.93
C ARG A 50 6.30 5.97 5.18
N HIS A 51 6.70 5.70 6.42
CA HIS A 51 8.10 5.60 6.80
C HIS A 51 8.84 4.50 6.02
N ARG A 52 8.17 3.36 5.76
CA ARG A 52 8.72 2.27 4.94
C ARG A 52 8.84 2.63 3.46
N LEU A 53 7.94 3.46 2.91
CA LEU A 53 8.03 3.94 1.53
C LEU A 53 9.19 4.93 1.36
N GLU A 54 9.37 5.84 2.31
CA GLU A 54 10.46 6.82 2.31
C GLU A 54 11.85 6.14 2.34
N LYS A 55 11.98 5.02 3.06
CA LYS A 55 13.22 4.24 3.17
C LYS A 55 13.33 3.09 2.17
N CYS A 56 12.48 3.03 1.14
CA CYS A 56 12.47 1.89 0.23
C CYS A 56 13.72 1.89 -0.68
N PRO A 57 14.55 0.83 -0.68
CA PRO A 57 15.77 0.78 -1.49
C PRO A 57 15.49 0.71 -2.99
N TYR A 58 14.28 0.28 -3.39
CA TYR A 58 13.88 0.17 -4.79
C TYR A 58 13.36 1.48 -5.39
N GLY A 59 13.04 2.49 -4.56
CA GLY A 59 12.50 3.77 -5.03
C GLY A 59 11.37 3.60 -6.05
N GLU A 60 11.41 4.35 -7.15
CA GLU A 60 10.39 4.26 -8.20
C GLU A 60 10.34 2.92 -8.95
N ALA A 61 11.35 2.06 -8.83
CA ALA A 61 11.39 0.74 -9.42
C ALA A 61 10.70 -0.34 -8.55
N LYS A 62 10.13 0.04 -7.40
CA LYS A 62 9.45 -0.88 -6.48
C LYS A 62 8.37 -1.71 -7.20
N PRO A 63 8.35 -3.04 -7.05
CA PRO A 63 7.24 -3.86 -7.51
C PRO A 63 6.00 -3.70 -6.60
N ALA A 64 4.89 -4.36 -6.94
CA ALA A 64 3.75 -4.44 -6.04
C ALA A 64 4.18 -5.02 -4.68
N CYS A 65 3.58 -4.55 -3.57
CA CYS A 65 3.94 -5.00 -2.22
C CYS A 65 3.79 -6.53 -2.03
N SER A 66 2.89 -7.18 -2.77
CA SER A 66 2.70 -8.63 -2.77
C SER A 66 3.86 -9.42 -3.40
N GLU A 67 4.57 -8.81 -4.35
CA GLU A 67 5.66 -9.41 -5.12
C GLU A 67 7.03 -8.83 -4.73
N CYS A 68 7.08 -8.04 -3.66
CA CYS A 68 8.31 -7.42 -3.20
C CYS A 68 9.29 -8.50 -2.72
N PRO A 69 10.53 -8.54 -3.26
CA PRO A 69 11.52 -9.55 -2.86
C PRO A 69 12.06 -9.33 -1.44
N ILE A 70 11.85 -8.15 -0.85
CA ILE A 70 12.25 -7.84 0.53
C ILE A 70 11.06 -7.93 1.48
N HIS A 71 11.32 -8.47 2.68
CA HIS A 71 10.37 -8.48 3.77
C HIS A 71 10.33 -7.13 4.48
N CYS A 72 9.57 -6.18 3.93
CA CYS A 72 9.56 -4.79 4.40
C CYS A 72 8.61 -4.50 5.57
N TYR A 73 7.53 -5.28 5.74
CA TYR A 73 6.53 -5.11 6.81
C TYR A 73 6.71 -6.20 7.85
N GLY A 74 6.49 -5.88 9.13
CA GLY A 74 6.40 -6.91 10.17
C GLY A 74 5.18 -7.81 9.96
N ASN A 75 5.14 -8.96 10.65
CA ASN A 75 4.07 -9.95 10.48
C ASN A 75 2.68 -9.36 10.81
N THR A 76 2.60 -8.54 11.86
CA THR A 76 1.37 -7.88 12.31
C THR A 76 0.87 -6.86 11.30
N GLU A 77 1.74 -5.97 10.83
CA GLU A 77 1.43 -4.92 9.86
C GLU A 77 1.13 -5.52 8.49
N ARG A 78 1.78 -6.63 8.14
CA ARG A 78 1.48 -7.39 6.91
C ARG A 78 0.10 -8.03 6.96
N ALA A 79 -0.29 -8.62 8.10
CA ALA A 79 -1.63 -9.14 8.29
C ALA A 79 -2.68 -8.03 8.20
N GLN A 80 -2.41 -6.88 8.82
CA GLN A 80 -3.27 -5.69 8.75
C GLN A 80 -3.39 -5.16 7.32
N ALA A 81 -2.29 -5.03 6.58
CA ALA A 81 -2.30 -4.62 5.17
C ALA A 81 -3.12 -5.58 4.31
N LYS A 82 -3.00 -6.90 4.53
CA LYS A 82 -3.78 -7.91 3.81
C LYS A 82 -5.28 -7.81 4.14
N ALA A 83 -5.63 -7.57 5.40
CA ALA A 83 -7.01 -7.36 5.82
C ALA A 83 -7.60 -6.10 5.16
N ILE A 84 -6.88 -4.97 5.18
CA ILE A 84 -7.27 -3.73 4.53
C ILE A 84 -7.45 -3.93 3.02
N MET A 85 -6.51 -4.60 2.35
CA MET A 85 -6.60 -4.89 0.92
C MET A 85 -7.80 -5.77 0.57
N ARG A 86 -7.99 -6.89 1.28
CA ARG A 86 -9.09 -7.84 1.04
C ARG A 86 -10.46 -7.19 1.27
N PHE A 87 -10.57 -6.36 2.31
CA PHE A 87 -11.83 -5.76 2.70
C PHE A 87 -12.17 -4.50 1.88
N SER A 88 -11.16 -3.71 1.54
CA SER A 88 -11.35 -2.44 0.81
C SER A 88 -11.36 -2.63 -0.70
N GLY A 89 -10.76 -3.70 -1.21
CA GLY A 89 -10.72 -4.02 -2.65
C GLY A 89 -12.09 -3.98 -3.32
N PRO A 90 -13.12 -4.70 -2.82
CA PRO A 90 -14.47 -4.65 -3.37
C PRO A 90 -15.12 -3.26 -3.21
N GLY A 91 -14.81 -2.57 -2.11
CA GLY A 91 -15.33 -1.23 -1.82
C GLY A 91 -14.74 -0.13 -2.70
N MET A 92 -13.54 -0.32 -3.25
CA MET A 92 -12.87 0.61 -4.16
C MET A 92 -13.51 0.58 -5.57
N LEU A 93 -13.87 -0.62 -6.05
CA LEU A 93 -14.61 -0.82 -7.31
C LEU A 93 -15.94 -0.08 -7.33
N LEU A 94 -16.63 -0.01 -6.18
CA LEU A 94 -17.94 0.63 -6.07
C LEU A 94 -17.90 2.16 -6.03
N ARG A 95 -16.82 2.78 -5.55
CA ARG A 95 -16.71 4.25 -5.39
C ARG A 95 -15.75 4.93 -6.36
N HIS A 96 -14.69 4.23 -6.76
CA HIS A 96 -13.64 4.75 -7.63
C HIS A 96 -13.23 3.69 -8.67
N PRO A 97 -14.11 3.35 -9.62
CA PRO A 97 -13.90 2.24 -10.55
C PRO A 97 -12.60 2.40 -11.37
N VAL A 98 -12.30 3.62 -11.84
CA VAL A 98 -11.07 3.89 -12.62
C VAL A 98 -9.79 3.66 -11.79
N LEU A 99 -9.78 4.10 -10.53
CA LEU A 99 -8.61 3.95 -9.65
C LEU A 99 -8.41 2.49 -9.23
N ALA A 100 -9.51 1.76 -9.02
CA ALA A 100 -9.49 0.33 -8.72
C ALA A 100 -8.96 -0.49 -9.90
N VAL A 101 -9.40 -0.19 -11.13
CA VAL A 101 -8.90 -0.83 -12.35
C VAL A 101 -7.41 -0.53 -12.56
N MET A 102 -6.96 0.71 -12.38
CA MET A 102 -5.52 1.05 -12.45
C MET A 102 -4.70 0.30 -11.39
N HIS A 103 -5.18 0.24 -10.14
CA HIS A 103 -4.48 -0.46 -9.06
C HIS A 103 -4.39 -1.98 -9.33
N PHE A 104 -5.50 -2.59 -9.78
CA PHE A 104 -5.52 -4.00 -10.16
C PHE A 104 -4.61 -4.28 -11.35
N TRP A 105 -4.60 -3.38 -12.34
CA TRP A 105 -3.75 -3.49 -13.52
C TRP A 105 -2.26 -3.30 -13.19
N ASP A 106 -1.91 -2.43 -12.24
CA ASP A 106 -0.54 -2.29 -11.72
C ASP A 106 -0.09 -3.55 -10.95
N ILE A 107 -0.99 -4.16 -10.16
CA ILE A 107 -0.75 -5.47 -9.52
C ILE A 107 -0.55 -6.56 -10.58
N TRP A 108 -1.32 -6.54 -11.66
CA TRP A 108 -1.26 -7.53 -12.74
C TRP A 108 -0.05 -7.37 -13.67
N ARG A 109 0.31 -6.13 -14.06
CA ARG A 109 1.48 -5.85 -14.91
C ARG A 109 2.82 -6.05 -14.20
N ALA A 110 2.87 -5.97 -12.86
CA ALA A 110 4.10 -6.12 -12.08
C ALA A 110 4.76 -7.52 -12.22
N SER A 111 3.99 -8.53 -12.63
CA SER A 111 4.47 -9.88 -12.95
C SER A 111 5.54 -9.91 -14.07
N SER A 112 5.53 -8.94 -15.00
CA SER A 112 6.39 -8.96 -16.19
C SER A 112 7.73 -8.22 -16.07
N ARG A 113 7.93 -7.38 -15.03
CA ARG A 113 9.14 -6.53 -14.90
C ARG A 113 10.19 -7.08 -13.93
N ILE A 114 9.81 -7.98 -13.01
CA ILE A 114 10.73 -8.59 -12.02
C ILE A 114 11.65 -9.65 -12.65
N GLN A 115 11.25 -10.29 -13.76
CA GLN A 115 12.10 -11.21 -14.54
C GLN A 115 13.45 -10.56 -14.92
N LYS A 116 13.52 -9.22 -15.07
CA LYS A 116 14.76 -8.50 -15.38
C LYS A 116 15.70 -8.29 -14.18
N PHE A 117 15.20 -8.23 -12.94
CA PHE A 117 16.05 -8.04 -11.75
C PHE A 117 16.64 -9.35 -11.21
N LYS A 118 15.95 -10.48 -11.41
CA LYS A 118 16.47 -11.82 -11.08
C LYS A 118 17.67 -12.23 -11.96
N LYS A 119 17.92 -11.52 -13.07
CA LYS A 119 18.96 -11.81 -14.07
C LYS A 119 20.26 -10.99 -13.92
N ARG A 120 20.41 -10.10 -12.93
CA ARG A 120 21.75 -9.54 -12.65
C ARG A 120 22.54 -10.60 -11.89
N PRO A 121 23.64 -11.14 -12.44
CA PRO A 121 24.45 -12.11 -11.71
C PRO A 121 24.92 -11.48 -10.41
N LYS A 122 24.90 -12.31 -9.36
CA LYS A 122 25.56 -12.08 -8.08
C LYS A 122 27.01 -11.70 -8.42
N ILE A 123 27.41 -10.45 -8.21
CA ILE A 123 28.83 -10.09 -8.30
C ILE A 123 29.46 -10.83 -7.12
N GLU A 124 30.33 -11.79 -7.45
CA GLU A 124 31.22 -12.48 -6.53
C GLU A 124 32.14 -11.45 -5.87
N GLU A 125 32.16 -11.48 -4.54
CA GLU A 125 33.31 -11.09 -3.72
C GLU A 125 33.48 -12.19 -2.66
#